data_AF-A0A8B9BNW2-F1
#
_entry.id   AF-A0A8B9BNW2-F1
#
_cell.length_a   1.000
_cell.length_b   1.000
_cell.length_c   1.000
_cell.angle_alpha   90.00
_cell.angle_beta   90.00
_cell.angle_gamma   90.00
#
_symmetry.space_group_name_H-M   'P 1'
#
loop_
_entity.id
_entity.type
_entity.pdbx_description
1 polymer ?
#
loop_
_entity_poly.entity_id
_entity_poly.type
_entity_poly.pdbx_seq_one_letter_code
_entity_poly.pdbx_strand_id
1 'polypeptide(L)'
;IERLLKAHAHGVRVIGSSTLALCHLASGAADAYYQFGLHCWDLAAATVIIREAGGTVIDTSGGPLDLMSCRVIAAGTREMAMFIAQEIQTIHYRRDDEN
;
A
#
# COMPACT_ATOMS: atom_id res chain seq x y z
N ILE A 1 -10.41 -7.15 -4.81
CA ILE A 1 -10.97 -6.04 -5.62
C ILE A 1 -12.43 -5.78 -5.25
N GLU A 2 -13.32 -6.78 -5.28
CA GLU A 2 -14.77 -6.57 -5.01
C GLU A 2 -15.10 -5.89 -3.67
N ARG A 3 -14.36 -6.16 -2.58
CA ARG A 3 -14.59 -5.49 -1.28
C ARG A 3 -14.19 -4.01 -1.27
N LEU A 4 -13.16 -3.61 -2.02
CA LEU A 4 -12.78 -2.19 -2.14
C LEU A 4 -13.75 -1.41 -3.03
N LEU A 5 -14.38 -2.06 -4.00
CA LEU A 5 -15.51 -1.46 -4.74
C LEU A 5 -16.73 -1.23 -3.83
N LYS A 6 -16.90 -2.05 -2.78
CA LYS A 6 -17.89 -1.82 -1.71
C LYS A 6 -17.45 -0.76 -0.69
N ALA A 7 -16.17 -0.41 -0.66
CA ALA A 7 -15.57 0.55 0.26
C ALA A 7 -15.70 2.02 -0.20
N HIS A 8 -16.69 2.33 -1.04
CA HIS A 8 -16.98 3.68 -1.55
C HIS A 8 -15.85 4.36 -2.35
N ALA A 9 -14.92 3.60 -2.94
CA ALA A 9 -13.94 4.16 -3.85
C ALA A 9 -14.60 4.62 -5.17
N HIS A 10 -14.24 5.80 -5.68
CA HIS A 10 -14.70 6.26 -7.00
C HIS A 10 -14.25 5.35 -8.15
N GLY A 11 -13.12 4.67 -7.99
CA GLY A 11 -12.64 3.68 -8.94
C GLY A 11 -11.31 3.09 -8.52
N VAL A 12 -10.98 1.94 -9.12
CA VAL A 12 -9.70 1.26 -8.93
C VAL A 12 -8.87 1.40 -10.21
N ARG A 13 -7.55 1.49 -10.07
CA ARG A 13 -6.60 1.52 -11.19
C ARG A 13 -5.54 0.44 -10.98
N VAL A 14 -5.15 -0.23 -12.05
CA VAL A 14 -4.05 -1.21 -12.07
C VAL A 14 -3.07 -0.78 -13.16
N ILE A 15 -1.93 -0.22 -12.76
CA ILE A 15 -0.97 0.42 -13.67
C ILE A 15 0.13 -0.56 -14.10
N GLY A 16 0.30 -1.68 -13.40
CA GLY A 16 1.30 -2.72 -13.69
C GLY A 16 2.70 -2.42 -13.15
N SER A 17 2.92 -1.25 -12.54
CA SER A 17 4.14 -0.90 -11.79
C SER A 17 3.77 -0.32 -10.42
N SER A 18 4.22 -0.97 -9.36
CA SER A 18 3.92 -0.58 -7.98
C SER A 18 4.59 0.73 -7.59
N THR A 19 5.87 0.91 -7.96
CA THR A 19 6.60 2.15 -7.71
C THR A 19 5.92 3.33 -8.40
N LEU A 20 5.47 3.18 -9.64
CA LEU A 20 4.76 4.24 -10.35
C LEU A 20 3.39 4.56 -9.70
N ALA A 21 2.66 3.54 -9.25
CA ALA A 21 1.40 3.75 -8.54
C ALA A 21 1.60 4.52 -7.22
N LEU A 22 2.68 4.25 -6.49
CA LEU A 22 3.06 4.99 -5.29
C LEU A 22 3.48 6.44 -5.60
N CYS A 23 4.15 6.69 -6.73
CA CYS A 23 4.42 8.07 -7.16
C CYS A 23 3.14 8.85 -7.47
N HIS A 24 2.14 8.21 -8.10
CA HIS A 24 0.82 8.84 -8.31
C HIS A 24 0.10 9.15 -7.00
N LEU A 25 0.22 8.28 -5.99
CA LEU A 25 -0.28 8.56 -4.65
C LEU A 25 0.44 9.75 -4.02
N ALA A 26 1.78 9.79 -4.08
CA ALA A 26 2.57 10.90 -3.54
C ALA A 26 2.24 12.25 -4.20
N SER A 27 1.88 12.24 -5.49
CA SER A 27 1.47 13.43 -6.23
C SER A 27 -0.01 13.81 -6.04
N GLY A 28 -0.77 13.06 -5.23
CA GLY A 28 -2.21 13.28 -5.03
C GLY A 28 -3.11 12.87 -6.21
N ALA A 29 -2.60 12.10 -7.18
CA ALA A 29 -3.39 11.60 -8.31
C ALA A 29 -4.20 10.34 -7.96
N ALA A 30 -3.89 9.70 -6.83
CA ALA A 30 -4.64 8.59 -6.23
C ALA A 30 -4.68 8.76 -4.71
N ASP A 31 -5.73 8.26 -4.06
CA ASP A 31 -5.92 8.43 -2.60
C ASP A 31 -5.24 7.32 -1.79
N ALA A 32 -5.15 6.11 -2.36
CA ALA A 32 -4.56 4.95 -1.71
C ALA A 32 -4.05 3.89 -2.69
N TYR A 33 -3.15 3.06 -2.17
CA TYR A 33 -2.54 1.92 -2.83
C TYR A 33 -2.40 0.78 -1.83
N TYR A 34 -2.67 -0.45 -2.25
CA TYR A 34 -2.36 -1.63 -1.45
C TYR A 34 -1.93 -2.77 -2.37
N GLN A 35 -1.02 -3.61 -1.89
CA GLN A 35 -0.52 -4.74 -2.66
C GLN A 35 0.09 -5.80 -1.76
N PHE A 36 0.00 -7.05 -2.21
CA PHE A 36 0.70 -8.20 -1.64
C PHE A 36 1.72 -8.75 -2.66
N GLY A 37 2.78 -9.39 -2.15
CA GLY A 37 3.84 -9.98 -2.97
C GLY A 37 4.79 -8.96 -3.59
N LEU A 38 4.87 -7.74 -3.03
CA LEU A 38 5.94 -6.79 -3.38
C LEU A 38 7.21 -7.16 -2.67
N HIS A 39 8.35 -6.86 -3.27
CA HIS A 39 9.64 -7.06 -2.61
C HIS A 39 10.15 -5.74 -2.02
N CYS A 40 11.08 -5.84 -1.09
CA CYS A 40 11.65 -4.72 -0.36
C CYS A 40 12.24 -3.63 -1.28
N TRP A 41 12.80 -4.02 -2.43
CA TRP A 41 13.33 -3.07 -3.42
C TRP A 41 12.26 -2.21 -4.10
N ASP A 42 11.02 -2.71 -4.25
CA ASP A 42 9.91 -1.93 -4.79
C ASP A 42 9.40 -0.89 -3.78
N LEU A 43 9.51 -1.21 -2.48
CA LEU A 43 8.96 -0.40 -1.39
C LEU A 43 9.95 0.60 -0.78
N ALA A 44 11.24 0.30 -0.77
CA ALA A 44 12.24 1.07 -0.03
C ALA A 44 12.24 2.56 -0.41
N ALA A 45 12.39 2.86 -1.71
CA ALA A 45 12.39 4.24 -2.19
C ALA A 45 11.00 4.89 -2.09
N ALA A 46 9.95 4.15 -2.46
CA ALA A 46 8.60 4.67 -2.49
C ALA A 46 8.08 5.04 -1.08
N THR A 47 8.48 4.30 -0.05
CA THR A 47 8.10 4.58 1.34
C THR A 47 8.60 5.94 1.79
N VAL A 48 9.85 6.30 1.46
CA VAL A 48 10.41 7.62 1.79
C VAL A 48 9.64 8.70 1.04
N ILE A 49 9.43 8.54 -0.27
CA ILE A 49 8.71 9.52 -1.10
C ILE A 49 7.30 9.80 -0.55
N ILE A 50 6.53 8.76 -0.23
CA ILE A 50 5.17 8.91 0.31
C ILE A 50 5.21 9.65 1.66
N ARG A 51 6.12 9.28 2.55
CA ARG A 51 6.23 9.90 3.89
C ARG A 51 6.61 11.38 3.80
N GLU A 52 7.55 11.74 2.94
CA GLU A 52 7.93 13.14 2.70
C GLU A 52 6.82 13.94 2.02
N ALA A 53 5.97 13.29 1.22
CA ALA A 53 4.75 13.91 0.68
C ALA A 53 3.63 14.06 1.74
N GLY A 54 3.86 13.65 3.00
CA GLY A 54 2.89 13.70 4.09
C GLY A 54 1.94 12.51 4.17
N GLY A 55 2.14 11.50 3.31
CA GLY A 55 1.33 10.29 3.27
C GLY A 55 1.72 9.26 4.34
N THR A 56 0.87 8.25 4.47
CA THR A 56 1.03 7.13 5.40
C THR A 56 1.39 5.86 4.65
N VAL A 57 2.32 5.08 5.20
CA VAL A 57 2.65 3.72 4.73
C VAL A 57 2.67 2.76 5.89
N ILE A 58 1.87 1.70 5.81
CA ILE A 58 1.68 0.67 6.84
C ILE A 58 1.65 -0.72 6.23
N ASP A 59 1.74 -1.72 7.10
CA ASP A 59 1.51 -3.11 6.73
C ASP A 59 0.00 -3.38 6.59
N THR A 60 -0.37 -4.37 5.77
CA THR A 60 -1.78 -4.78 5.54
C THR A 60 -2.52 -5.27 6.80
N SER A 61 -1.80 -5.62 7.86
CA SER A 61 -2.34 -5.90 9.19
C SER A 61 -2.79 -4.66 9.98
N GLY A 62 -2.53 -3.45 9.47
CA GLY A 62 -2.77 -2.18 10.16
C GLY A 62 -1.62 -1.73 11.09
N GLY A 63 -0.61 -2.59 11.27
CA GLY A 63 0.59 -2.30 12.04
C GLY A 63 1.65 -1.49 11.29
N PRO A 64 2.80 -1.20 11.93
CA PRO A 64 3.92 -0.55 11.26
C PRO A 64 4.36 -1.30 10.01
N LEU A 65 4.81 -0.58 8.98
CA LEU A 65 5.38 -1.19 7.78
C LEU A 65 6.60 -2.04 8.14
N ASP A 66 6.57 -3.31 7.72
CA ASP A 66 7.73 -4.17 7.65
C ASP A 66 8.12 -4.33 6.16
N LEU A 67 9.30 -3.84 5.77
CA LEU A 67 9.73 -3.86 4.38
C LEU A 67 9.93 -5.28 3.83
N MET A 68 10.14 -6.26 4.70
CA MET A 68 10.43 -7.64 4.31
C MET A 68 9.17 -8.51 4.33
N SER A 69 8.02 -8.00 4.80
CA SER A 69 6.76 -8.77 4.91
C SER A 69 6.03 -8.94 3.58
N CYS A 70 6.55 -8.34 2.52
CA CYS A 70 6.04 -8.39 1.15
C CYS A 70 4.60 -7.88 1.00
N ARG A 71 4.17 -6.95 1.86
CA ARG A 71 2.79 -6.44 1.86
C ARG A 71 2.73 -5.00 2.35
N VAL A 72 1.91 -4.19 1.70
CA VAL A 72 1.85 -2.75 1.97
C VAL A 72 0.43 -2.19 1.78
N ILE A 73 0.13 -1.18 2.58
CA ILE A 73 -0.90 -0.17 2.30
C ILE A 73 -0.21 1.19 2.36
N ALA A 74 -0.43 2.02 1.35
CA ALA A 74 -0.08 3.43 1.36
C ALA A 74 -1.33 4.27 1.11
N ALA A 75 -1.49 5.40 1.79
CA ALA A 75 -2.59 6.32 1.55
C ALA A 75 -2.21 7.76 1.89
N GLY A 76 -2.97 8.73 1.36
CA GLY A 76 -2.76 10.14 1.69
C GLY A 76 -2.97 10.44 3.17
N THR A 77 -3.78 9.66 3.89
CA THR A 77 -4.03 9.81 5.33
C THR A 77 -3.96 8.50 6.10
N ARG A 78 -3.74 8.59 7.42
CA ARG A 78 -3.68 7.44 8.32
C ARG A 78 -5.04 6.72 8.42
N GLU A 79 -6.11 7.50 8.43
CA GLU A 79 -7.50 7.02 8.52
C GLU A 79 -7.85 6.17 7.31
N MET A 80 -7.51 6.63 6.11
CA MET A 80 -7.74 5.87 4.87
C MET A 80 -6.94 4.57 4.86
N ALA A 81 -5.67 4.60 5.27
CA ALA A 81 -4.84 3.41 5.36
C ALA A 81 -5.43 2.38 6.35
N MET A 82 -5.91 2.81 7.51
CA MET A 82 -6.56 1.93 8.49
C MET A 82 -7.87 1.35 8.00
N PHE A 83 -8.69 2.17 7.34
CA PHE A 83 -9.94 1.72 6.75
C PHE A 83 -9.70 0.59 5.75
N ILE A 84 -8.70 0.74 4.87
CA ILE A 84 -8.31 -0.31 3.93
C ILE A 84 -7.84 -1.57 4.67
N ALA A 85 -7.02 -1.43 5.72
CA ALA A 85 -6.53 -2.57 6.50
C ALA A 85 -7.67 -3.38 7.15
N GLN A 86 -8.76 -2.72 7.55
CA GLN A 86 -9.94 -3.39 8.12
C GLN A 86 -10.79 -4.12 7.06
N GLU A 87 -10.79 -3.62 5.82
CA GLU A 87 -11.60 -4.18 4.74
C GLU A 87 -10.91 -5.28 3.95
N ILE A 88 -9.58 -5.32 3.93
CA ILE A 88 -8.84 -6.35 3.19
C ILE A 88 -8.58 -7.59 4.05
N GLN A 89 -8.67 -8.75 3.42
CA GLN A 89 -8.16 -9.98 4.01
C GLN A 89 -6.66 -10.07 3.70
N THR A 90 -5.83 -10.16 4.73
CA THR A 90 -4.38 -10.27 4.55
C THR A 90 -4.01 -11.63 3.96
N ILE A 91 -3.18 -11.60 2.93
CA ILE A 91 -2.55 -12.78 2.33
C ILE A 91 -1.09 -12.79 2.77
N HIS A 92 -0.62 -13.95 3.21
CA HIS A 92 0.77 -14.14 3.62
C HIS A 92 1.59 -14.67 2.45
N TYR A 93 2.62 -13.92 2.07
CA TYR A 93 3.67 -14.34 1.15
C TYR A 93 4.92 -14.71 1.95
N ARG A 94 5.80 -15.49 1.32
CA ARG A 94 7.16 -15.69 1.84
C ARG A 94 7.83 -14.34 1.98
N ARG A 95 8.49 -14.11 3.11
CA ARG A 95 9.23 -12.89 3.35
C ARG A 95 10.52 -12.86 2.53
N ASP A 96 11.05 -11.68 2.29
CA ASP A 96 12.32 -11.51 1.58
C ASP A 96 13.54 -11.95 2.40
N ASP A 97 13.41 -12.02 3.73
CA ASP A 97 14.46 -12.44 4.66
C ASP A 97 14.37 -13.93 5.05
N GLU A 98 13.46 -14.69 4.43
CA GLU A 98 13.30 -16.13 4.65
C GLU A 98 14.03 -16.94 3.55
N ASN A 99 15.01 -17.77 3.98
CA ASN A 99 15.74 -18.72 3.13
C ASN A 99 14.85 -19.84 2.60
#